data_AF-A0A1Y1NL43-F1
#
_entry.id   AF-A0A1Y1NL43-F1
#
_cell.length_a   1.000
_cell.length_b   1.000
_cell.length_c   1.000
_cell.angle_alpha   90.00
_cell.angle_beta   90.00
_cell.angle_gamma   90.00
#
_symmetry.space_group_name_H-M   'P 1'
#
loop_
_entity.id
_entity.type
_entity.pdbx_description
1 polymer ?
#
loop_
_entity_poly.entity_id
_entity_poly.type
_entity_poly.pdbx_seq_one_letter_code
_entity_poly.pdbx_strand_id
1 'polypeptide(L)'
;STLGLPTRWAAILCLLAALFCLIQPSASVKEHDFKKCDQSGFCKRNRAYADNANAHSSTWSSPYEVLPETAKFKDGQWQAVILKTINNGEKAALPITVSLLKSGVARISIDEEKRQKKEIELRHNSKARKERYNEAEDWVIVGGLELDKQAQVAFQDKSQANIKYG
;
A
#
# COMPACT_ATOMS: atom_id res chain seq x y z
N SER A 1 -53.82 -50.68 23.92
CA SER A 1 -52.98 -49.82 24.79
C SER A 1 -52.22 -48.84 23.92
N THR A 2 -52.79 -47.65 23.72
CA THR A 2 -52.26 -46.61 22.85
C THR A 2 -51.15 -45.85 23.56
N LEU A 3 -49.89 -46.19 23.26
CA LEU A 3 -48.74 -45.43 23.72
C LEU A 3 -48.58 -44.20 22.80
N GLY A 4 -49.37 -43.15 23.06
CA GLY A 4 -49.23 -41.87 22.40
C GLY A 4 -47.91 -41.23 22.80
N LEU A 5 -46.91 -41.27 21.91
CA LEU A 5 -45.68 -40.48 22.07
C LEU A 5 -46.07 -39.00 22.25
N PRO A 6 -45.41 -38.25 23.15
CA PRO A 6 -45.74 -36.86 23.38
C PRO A 6 -45.23 -36.00 22.20
N THR A 7 -46.01 -35.94 21.13
CA THR A 7 -45.67 -35.30 19.83
C THR A 7 -45.24 -33.83 19.99
N ARG A 8 -45.79 -33.15 20.99
CA ARG A 8 -45.45 -31.75 21.32
C ARG A 8 -44.03 -31.61 21.86
N TRP A 9 -43.56 -32.57 22.65
CA TRP A 9 -42.22 -32.55 23.22
C TRP A 9 -41.17 -32.83 22.15
N ALA A 10 -41.42 -33.78 21.25
CA ALA A 10 -40.55 -34.03 20.11
C ALA A 10 -40.42 -32.80 19.20
N ALA A 11 -41.53 -32.11 18.91
CA ALA A 11 -41.52 -30.89 18.11
C ALA A 11 -40.74 -29.75 18.79
N ILE A 12 -40.92 -29.55 20.11
CA ILE A 12 -40.14 -28.56 20.88
C ILE A 12 -38.65 -28.91 20.86
N LEU A 13 -38.30 -30.19 21.01
CA LEU A 13 -36.90 -30.64 21.01
C LEU A 13 -36.25 -30.47 19.64
N CYS A 14 -36.97 -30.76 18.56
CA CYS A 14 -36.51 -30.49 17.19
C CYS A 14 -36.34 -28.99 16.92
N LEU A 15 -37.27 -28.15 17.39
CA LEU A 15 -37.17 -26.70 17.25
C LEU A 15 -35.97 -26.14 18.03
N LEU A 16 -35.74 -26.62 19.25
CA LEU A 16 -34.58 -26.24 20.08
C LEU A 16 -33.27 -26.70 19.43
N ALA A 17 -33.23 -27.91 18.87
CA ALA A 17 -32.06 -28.42 18.14
C ALA A 17 -31.77 -27.57 16.89
N ALA A 18 -32.80 -27.25 16.11
CA ALA A 18 -32.68 -26.38 14.94
C ALA A 18 -32.18 -24.97 15.33
N LEU A 19 -32.70 -24.40 16.42
CA LEU A 19 -32.26 -23.11 16.95
C LEU A 19 -30.81 -23.16 17.45
N PHE A 20 -30.39 -24.26 18.08
CA PHE A 20 -28.99 -24.48 18.47
C PHE A 20 -28.04 -24.58 17.27
N CYS A 21 -28.47 -25.21 16.17
CA CYS A 21 -27.70 -25.26 14.93
C CYS A 21 -27.49 -23.87 14.31
N LEU A 22 -28.40 -22.92 14.54
CA LEU A 22 -28.30 -21.54 14.04
C LEU A 22 -27.35 -20.64 14.87
N ILE A 23 -26.93 -21.05 16.08
CA ILE A 23 -26.01 -20.30 16.96
C ILE A 23 -24.53 -20.58 16.64
N GLN A 24 -24.23 -21.64 15.87
CA GLN A 24 -22.86 -22.02 15.50
C GLN A 24 -22.03 -20.96 14.73
N PRO A 25 -22.60 -20.10 13.85
CA PRO A 25 -21.79 -19.20 13.03
C PRO A 25 -21.07 -18.10 13.82
N SER A 26 -21.54 -17.72 15.01
CA SER A 26 -20.90 -16.67 15.82
C SER A 26 -19.65 -17.14 16.58
N ALA A 27 -19.36 -18.45 16.56
CA ALA A 27 -18.16 -19.05 17.17
C ALA A 27 -17.08 -19.44 16.13
N SER A 28 -17.31 -19.21 14.84
CA SER A 28 -16.41 -19.62 13.76
C SER A 28 -15.24 -18.68 13.51
N VAL A 29 -15.22 -17.50 14.14
CA VAL A 29 -14.10 -16.55 14.09
C VAL A 29 -13.78 -16.10 15.51
N LYS A 30 -12.51 -16.22 15.92
CA LYS A 30 -12.08 -15.75 17.23
C LYS A 30 -11.32 -14.44 17.07
N GLU A 31 -11.50 -13.51 18.00
CA GLU A 31 -10.83 -12.21 17.94
C GLU A 31 -9.30 -12.34 17.83
N HIS A 32 -8.70 -13.39 18.41
CA HIS A 32 -7.27 -13.65 18.31
C HIS A 32 -6.77 -14.08 16.92
N ASP A 33 -7.66 -14.38 15.98
CA ASP A 33 -7.31 -14.71 14.59
C ASP A 33 -7.02 -13.44 13.76
N PHE A 34 -7.39 -12.26 14.28
CA PHE A 34 -7.07 -10.97 13.65
C PHE A 34 -5.74 -10.45 14.16
N LYS A 35 -4.79 -10.27 13.24
CA LYS A 35 -3.46 -9.74 13.57
C LYS A 35 -3.58 -8.31 14.09
N LYS A 36 -3.14 -8.09 15.33
CA LYS A 36 -2.75 -6.76 15.82
C LYS A 36 -1.54 -6.26 15.05
N CYS A 37 -1.30 -4.94 15.06
CA CYS A 37 -0.16 -4.36 14.32
C CYS A 37 1.19 -5.01 14.70
N ASP A 38 1.40 -5.33 15.98
CA ASP A 38 2.65 -5.96 16.43
C ASP A 38 2.83 -7.42 15.95
N GLN A 39 1.73 -8.09 15.58
CA GLN A 39 1.73 -9.43 14.98
C GLN A 39 1.90 -9.38 13.44
N SER A 40 1.85 -8.19 12.85
CA SER A 40 2.13 -7.95 11.44
C SER A 40 3.53 -7.36 11.28
N GLY A 41 4.48 -8.16 10.80
CA GLY A 41 5.89 -7.76 10.74
C GLY A 41 6.15 -6.46 9.96
N PHE A 42 5.38 -6.17 8.90
CA PHE A 42 5.54 -4.89 8.19
C PHE A 42 4.97 -3.71 9.00
N CYS A 43 3.85 -3.89 9.70
CA CYS A 43 3.24 -2.84 10.52
C CYS A 43 4.15 -2.49 11.71
N LYS A 44 4.65 -3.53 12.40
CA LYS A 44 5.64 -3.40 13.48
C LYS A 44 6.87 -2.61 13.05
N ARG A 45 7.49 -2.94 11.91
CA ARG A 45 8.68 -2.23 11.41
C ARG A 45 8.40 -0.77 11.03
N ASN A 46 7.26 -0.48 10.40
CA ASN A 46 6.93 0.91 10.04
C ASN A 46 6.62 1.76 11.28
N ARG A 47 5.95 1.20 12.30
CA ARG A 47 5.77 1.89 13.58
C ARG A 47 7.11 2.15 14.26
N ALA A 48 7.97 1.14 14.36
CA ALA A 48 9.30 1.32 14.94
C ALA A 48 10.15 2.36 14.19
N TYR A 49 10.03 2.43 12.85
CA TYR A 49 10.67 3.47 12.05
C TYR A 49 10.14 4.87 12.39
N ALA A 50 8.81 5.02 12.50
CA ALA A 50 8.19 6.28 12.90
C ALA A 50 8.59 6.68 14.34
N ASP A 51 8.57 5.74 15.28
CA ASP A 51 8.98 5.96 16.66
C ASP A 51 10.45 6.40 16.74
N ASN A 52 11.34 5.77 15.96
CA ASN A 52 12.75 6.14 15.90
C ASN A 52 12.95 7.55 15.32
N ALA A 53 12.28 7.88 14.21
CA ALA A 53 12.34 9.19 13.59
C ALA A 53 11.84 10.30 14.53
N ASN A 54 10.73 10.04 15.24
CA ASN A 54 10.16 10.99 16.21
C ASN A 54 11.07 11.18 17.43
N ALA A 55 11.63 10.10 17.97
CA ALA A 55 12.55 10.16 19.12
C ALA A 55 13.83 10.96 18.81
N HIS A 56 14.25 11.01 17.55
CA HIS A 56 15.42 11.76 17.09
C HIS A 56 15.04 12.97 16.23
N SER A 57 13.84 13.52 16.38
CA SER A 57 13.28 14.55 15.49
C SER A 57 14.20 15.76 15.20
N SER A 58 15.10 16.13 16.12
CA SER A 58 16.06 17.23 15.94
C SER A 58 17.27 16.88 15.05
N THR A 59 17.62 15.60 14.91
CA THR A 59 18.78 15.13 14.14
C THR A 59 18.40 14.17 13.03
N TRP A 60 17.15 13.70 13.01
CA TRP A 60 16.62 12.79 12.02
C TRP A 60 16.48 13.49 10.66
N SER A 61 17.13 12.92 9.65
CA SER A 61 16.91 13.28 8.26
C SER A 61 16.41 12.07 7.50
N SER A 62 15.49 12.28 6.57
CA SER A 62 15.02 11.22 5.68
C SER A 62 16.18 10.70 4.82
N PRO A 63 16.44 9.38 4.77
CA PRO A 63 17.56 8.83 4.01
C PRO A 63 17.28 8.77 2.49
N TYR A 64 16.40 9.64 1.98
CA TYR A 64 15.92 9.67 0.60
C TYR A 64 16.22 11.04 0.01
N GLU A 65 16.96 11.05 -1.10
CA GLU A 65 17.38 12.28 -1.78
C GLU A 65 16.99 12.21 -3.24
N VAL A 66 16.39 13.26 -3.79
CA VAL A 66 16.15 13.36 -5.24
C VAL A 66 17.49 13.64 -5.92
N LEU A 67 17.77 12.91 -6.99
CA LEU A 67 18.95 13.08 -7.82
C LEU A 67 18.67 14.17 -8.89
N PRO A 68 19.12 15.43 -8.69
CA PRO A 68 18.58 16.58 -9.44
C PRO A 68 18.85 16.53 -10.94
N GLU A 69 19.95 15.91 -11.38
CA GLU A 69 20.30 15.75 -12.79
C GLU A 69 19.37 14.80 -13.55
N THR A 70 18.60 13.98 -12.83
CA THR A 70 17.59 13.09 -13.43
C THR A 70 16.22 13.74 -13.56
N ALA A 71 16.04 14.91 -12.93
CA ALA A 71 14.77 15.60 -12.88
C ALA A 71 14.42 16.20 -14.25
N LYS A 72 13.27 15.80 -14.78
CA LYS A 72 12.72 16.29 -16.05
C LYS A 72 11.24 16.58 -15.89
N PHE A 73 10.80 17.66 -16.53
CA PHE A 73 9.39 18.01 -16.61
C PHE A 73 8.94 17.99 -18.07
N LYS A 74 7.84 17.31 -18.36
CA LYS A 74 7.25 17.25 -19.70
C LYS A 74 5.75 16.98 -19.61
N ASP A 75 4.96 17.74 -20.37
CA ASP A 75 3.53 17.51 -20.61
C ASP A 75 2.69 17.26 -19.33
N GLY A 76 2.96 18.01 -18.26
CA GLY A 76 2.25 17.86 -16.98
C GLY A 76 2.80 16.79 -16.04
N GLN A 77 3.94 16.19 -16.37
CA GLN A 77 4.62 15.21 -15.51
C GLN A 77 6.04 15.67 -15.14
N TRP A 78 6.34 15.61 -13.85
CA TRP A 78 7.69 15.70 -13.33
C TRP A 78 8.19 14.30 -12.98
N GLN A 79 9.38 13.94 -13.46
CA GLN A 79 10.00 12.64 -13.24
C GLN A 79 11.43 12.81 -12.77
N ALA A 80 11.86 11.98 -11.82
CA ALA A 80 13.24 11.94 -11.34
C ALA A 80 13.56 10.57 -10.74
N VAL A 81 14.77 10.41 -10.22
CA VAL A 81 15.18 9.26 -9.40
C VAL A 81 15.41 9.73 -7.97
N ILE A 82 14.79 9.05 -7.00
CA ILE A 82 15.12 9.16 -5.58
C ILE A 82 16.18 8.11 -5.26
N LEU A 83 17.27 8.52 -4.63
CA LEU A 83 18.26 7.62 -4.06
C LEU A 83 17.95 7.39 -2.58
N LYS A 84 17.64 6.14 -2.23
CA LYS A 84 17.54 5.71 -0.84
C LYS A 84 18.89 5.22 -0.36
N THR A 85 19.45 5.86 0.66
CA THR A 85 20.62 5.34 1.37
C THR A 85 20.20 4.18 2.25
N ILE A 86 20.77 3.00 1.98
CA ILE A 86 20.62 1.81 2.82
C ILE A 86 21.91 1.58 3.62
N ASN A 87 21.89 0.60 4.52
CA ASN A 87 22.99 0.32 5.43
C ASN A 87 24.33 0.21 4.68
N ASN A 88 25.41 0.72 5.29
CA ASN A 88 26.76 0.77 4.72
C ASN A 88 26.93 1.72 3.51
N GLY A 89 25.96 2.60 3.25
CA GLY A 89 26.08 3.66 2.22
C GLY A 89 25.68 3.23 0.81
N GLU A 90 25.25 1.97 0.62
CA GLU A 90 24.67 1.54 -0.66
C GLU A 90 23.42 2.39 -0.99
N LYS A 91 23.22 2.69 -2.28
CA LYS A 91 22.11 3.51 -2.76
C LYS A 91 21.16 2.66 -3.60
N ALA A 92 19.89 2.64 -3.23
CA ALA A 92 18.82 2.03 -4.05
C ALA A 92 18.10 3.11 -4.86
N ALA A 93 17.99 2.91 -6.18
CA ALA A 93 17.31 3.82 -7.09
C ALA A 93 15.79 3.58 -7.09
N LEU A 94 15.04 4.65 -6.79
CA LEU A 94 13.59 4.67 -6.70
C LEU A 94 13.02 5.72 -7.67
N PRO A 95 12.59 5.32 -8.88
CA PRO A 95 12.00 6.25 -9.84
C PRO A 95 10.74 6.90 -9.24
N ILE A 96 10.66 8.23 -9.31
CA ILE A 96 9.49 9.01 -8.90
C ILE A 96 8.84 9.67 -10.11
N THR A 97 7.51 9.62 -10.16
CA THR A 97 6.68 10.36 -11.11
C THR A 97 5.63 11.17 -10.35
N VAL A 98 5.58 12.46 -10.61
CA VAL A 98 4.55 13.39 -10.15
C VAL A 98 3.75 13.83 -11.37
N SER A 99 2.49 13.42 -11.44
CA SER A 99 1.57 13.78 -12.54
C SER A 99 0.59 14.85 -12.07
N LEU A 100 0.51 15.94 -12.81
CA LEU A 100 -0.46 17.00 -12.62
C LEU A 100 -1.63 16.76 -13.56
N LEU A 101 -2.83 16.56 -13.00
CA LEU A 101 -4.02 16.21 -13.74
C LEU A 101 -4.88 17.45 -13.99
N LYS A 102 -5.59 17.49 -15.12
CA LYS A 102 -6.52 18.57 -15.47
C LYS A 102 -7.63 18.79 -14.43
N SER A 103 -7.93 17.77 -13.61
CA SER A 103 -8.87 17.86 -12.50
C SER A 103 -8.36 18.71 -11.33
N GLY A 104 -7.10 19.17 -11.37
CA GLY A 104 -6.43 19.84 -10.25
C GLY A 104 -5.79 18.87 -9.25
N VAL A 105 -5.89 17.56 -9.48
CA VAL A 105 -5.29 16.53 -8.63
C VAL A 105 -3.83 16.28 -9.02
N ALA A 106 -2.94 16.21 -8.04
CA ALA A 106 -1.59 15.72 -8.23
C ALA A 106 -1.49 14.25 -7.82
N ARG A 107 -0.86 13.42 -8.65
CA ARG A 107 -0.61 12.00 -8.37
C ARG A 107 0.89 11.76 -8.24
N ILE A 108 1.30 11.16 -7.13
CA ILE A 108 2.70 10.82 -6.87
C ILE A 108 2.84 9.30 -6.90
N SER A 109 3.82 8.80 -7.63
CA SER A 109 4.16 7.37 -7.70
C SER A 109 5.66 7.18 -7.55
N ILE A 110 6.06 6.28 -6.66
CA ILE A 110 7.45 5.89 -6.43
C ILE A 110 7.54 4.38 -6.63
N ASP A 111 8.46 3.93 -7.48
CA ASP A 111 8.72 2.52 -7.73
C ASP A 111 10.18 2.17 -7.39
N GLU A 112 10.60 0.93 -7.60
CA GLU A 112 11.95 0.44 -7.33
C GLU A 112 12.59 -0.10 -8.60
N GLU A 113 13.62 0.59 -9.09
CA GLU A 113 14.22 0.34 -10.41
C GLU A 113 14.74 -1.11 -10.53
N LYS A 114 15.39 -1.62 -9.49
CA LYS A 114 15.92 -2.99 -9.45
C LYS A 114 14.82 -4.05 -9.65
N ARG A 115 13.61 -3.80 -9.12
CA ARG A 115 12.46 -4.69 -9.28
C ARG A 115 11.81 -4.54 -10.65
N GLN A 116 11.75 -3.32 -11.21
CA GLN A 116 11.32 -3.09 -12.59
C GLN A 116 12.21 -3.84 -13.59
N LYS A 117 13.54 -3.79 -13.39
CA LYS A 117 14.54 -4.52 -14.19
C LYS A 117 14.60 -6.02 -13.89
N LYS A 118 13.80 -6.52 -12.93
CA LYS A 118 13.76 -7.94 -12.53
C LYS A 118 15.09 -8.48 -11.98
N GLU A 119 15.93 -7.59 -11.46
CA GLU A 119 17.27 -7.87 -10.89
C GLU A 119 17.20 -8.28 -9.41
N ILE A 120 16.16 -9.04 -9.05
CA ILE A 120 16.01 -9.66 -7.72
C ILE A 120 15.82 -11.16 -7.86
N GLU A 121 16.18 -11.89 -6.82
CA GLU A 121 15.92 -13.32 -6.69
C GLU A 121 14.82 -13.56 -5.66
N LEU A 122 13.82 -14.36 -6.05
CA LEU A 122 12.74 -14.74 -5.15
C LEU A 122 13.12 -16.02 -4.41
N ARG A 123 12.81 -16.05 -3.12
CA ARG A 123 13.05 -17.21 -2.27
C ARG A 123 12.21 -18.41 -2.75
N HIS A 124 12.69 -19.61 -2.43
CA HIS A 124 11.97 -20.87 -2.62
C HIS A 124 11.57 -21.16 -4.08
N ASN A 125 12.37 -20.72 -5.06
CA ASN A 125 12.08 -20.89 -6.49
C ASN A 125 10.67 -20.37 -6.90
N SER A 126 10.17 -19.35 -6.19
CA SER A 126 8.83 -18.80 -6.39
C SER A 126 8.67 -18.24 -7.80
N LYS A 127 7.47 -18.44 -8.37
CA LYS A 127 7.04 -17.90 -9.67
C LYS A 127 6.31 -16.56 -9.55
N ALA A 128 6.26 -15.97 -8.34
CA ALA A 128 5.66 -14.66 -8.15
C ALA A 128 6.35 -13.59 -9.02
N ARG A 129 5.60 -12.53 -9.32
CA ARG A 129 6.07 -11.37 -10.08
C ARG A 129 7.22 -10.68 -9.35
N LYS A 130 8.27 -10.30 -10.09
CA LYS A 130 9.46 -9.65 -9.54
C LYS A 130 9.24 -8.15 -9.37
N GLU A 131 8.43 -7.55 -10.22
CA GLU A 131 8.03 -6.14 -10.12
C GLU A 131 7.20 -5.87 -8.85
N ARG A 132 7.10 -4.60 -8.46
CA ARG A 132 6.07 -4.17 -7.49
C ARG A 132 4.71 -4.25 -8.18
N TYR A 133 3.67 -4.57 -7.41
CA TYR A 133 2.33 -4.68 -7.98
C TYR A 133 1.88 -3.33 -8.54
N ASN A 134 1.53 -3.30 -9.83
CA ASN A 134 1.27 -2.08 -10.60
C ASN A 134 -0.11 -2.06 -11.27
N GLU A 135 -0.96 -3.06 -11.00
CA GLU A 135 -2.27 -3.20 -11.67
C GLU A 135 -3.42 -2.58 -10.84
N ALA A 136 -3.16 -2.04 -9.64
CA ALA A 136 -4.21 -1.42 -8.81
C ALA A 136 -4.93 -0.27 -9.54
N GLU A 137 -4.20 0.44 -10.40
CA GLU A 137 -4.75 1.46 -11.29
C GLU A 137 -5.76 0.87 -12.29
N ASP A 138 -5.42 -0.25 -12.93
CA ASP A 138 -6.25 -0.93 -13.93
C ASP A 138 -7.59 -1.40 -13.34
N TRP A 139 -7.60 -1.76 -12.05
CA TRP A 139 -8.80 -2.23 -11.36
C TRP A 139 -9.68 -1.12 -10.80
N VAL A 140 -9.12 0.03 -10.43
CA VAL A 140 -9.82 1.06 -9.62
C VAL A 140 -10.03 2.36 -10.38
N ILE A 141 -9.12 2.74 -11.27
CA ILE A 141 -9.17 4.04 -11.95
C ILE A 141 -9.91 3.90 -13.28
N VAL A 142 -11.04 4.59 -13.39
CA VAL A 142 -11.93 4.55 -14.57
C VAL A 142 -11.87 5.82 -15.44
N GLY A 143 -11.03 6.78 -15.08
CA GLY A 143 -10.89 8.06 -15.78
C GLY A 143 -10.19 9.13 -14.95
N GLY A 144 -10.18 10.37 -15.44
CA GLY A 144 -9.62 11.52 -14.71
C GLY A 144 -8.09 11.59 -14.69
N LEU A 145 -7.41 10.81 -15.52
CA LEU A 145 -5.94 10.76 -15.64
C LEU A 145 -5.37 11.70 -16.70
N GLU A 146 -6.19 12.57 -17.29
CA GLU A 146 -5.71 13.53 -18.27
C GLU A 146 -4.71 14.50 -17.65
N LEU A 147 -3.50 14.54 -18.21
CA LEU A 147 -2.43 15.42 -17.76
C LEU A 147 -2.73 16.88 -18.11
N ASP A 148 -2.42 17.78 -17.19
CA ASP A 148 -2.38 19.21 -17.45
C ASP A 148 -1.11 19.59 -18.21
N LYS A 149 -1.22 19.64 -19.54
CA LYS A 149 -0.12 20.03 -20.42
C LYS A 149 0.20 21.53 -20.39
N GLN A 150 -0.61 22.34 -19.71
CA GLN A 150 -0.36 23.77 -19.55
C GLN A 150 0.51 24.06 -18.33
N ALA A 151 0.66 23.10 -17.42
CA ALA A 151 1.55 23.22 -16.28
C ALA A 151 3.00 23.49 -16.72
N GLN A 152 3.68 24.39 -16.02
CA GLN A 152 5.02 24.84 -16.37
C GLN A 152 5.93 24.91 -15.15
N VAL A 153 7.20 24.57 -15.35
CA VAL A 153 8.24 24.76 -14.33
C VAL A 153 8.46 26.26 -14.16
N ALA A 154 8.10 26.79 -12.99
CA ALA A 154 8.35 28.19 -12.63
C ALA A 154 9.77 28.38 -12.10
N PHE A 155 10.30 27.38 -11.41
CA PHE A 155 11.66 27.37 -10.88
C PHE A 155 12.10 25.93 -10.63
N GLN A 156 13.35 25.61 -10.93
CA GLN A 156 13.94 24.34 -10.54
C GLN A 156 15.43 24.52 -10.29
N ASP A 157 15.90 24.07 -9.13
CA ASP A 157 17.31 23.97 -8.79
C ASP A 157 17.64 22.60 -8.19
N LYS A 158 18.79 22.48 -7.53
CA LYS A 158 19.23 21.23 -6.89
C LYS A 158 18.45 20.87 -5.62
N SER A 159 17.67 21.80 -5.08
CA SER A 159 16.97 21.68 -3.80
C SER A 159 15.45 21.58 -3.94
N GLN A 160 14.87 22.24 -4.95
CA GLN A 160 13.42 22.29 -5.13
C GLN A 160 13.01 22.45 -6.60
N ALA A 161 11.79 22.01 -6.89
CA ALA A 161 11.09 22.26 -8.14
C ALA A 161 9.72 22.89 -7.84
N ASN A 162 9.48 24.09 -8.36
CA ASN A 162 8.22 24.81 -8.26
C ASN A 162 7.51 24.73 -9.61
N ILE A 163 6.35 24.09 -9.64
CA ILE A 163 5.54 23.92 -10.84
C ILE A 163 4.27 24.75 -10.69
N LYS A 164 4.02 25.62 -11.67
CA LYS A 164 2.74 26.32 -11.81
C LYS A 164 1.75 25.37 -12.48
N TYR A 165 0.64 25.12 -11.83
CA TYR A 165 -0.46 24.28 -12.29
C TYR A 165 -1.78 25.02 -12.09
N GLY A 166 -2.77 24.76 -12.97
CA GLY A 166 -4.03 25.53 -13.05
C GLY A 166 -3.89 26.83 -13.83
#